data_AF-A0A8T0SET8-F1
#
_entry.id   AF-A0A8T0SET8-F1
#
_cell.length_a   1.000
_cell.length_b   1.000
_cell.length_c   1.000
_cell.angle_alpha   90.00
_cell.angle_beta   90.00
_cell.angle_gamma   90.00
#
_symmetry.space_group_name_H-M   'P 1'
#
loop_
_entity.id
_entity.type
_entity.pdbx_description
1 polymer ?
#
loop_
_entity_poly.entity_id
_entity_poly.type
_entity_poly.pdbx_seq_one_letter_code
_entity_poly.pdbx_strand_id
1 'polypeptide(L)'
;MERRRKAMWLYPKVVGFNPPERWGHSACFFEGVVYVFGGCCGGLHFSDVLTLNVETMAWSSMATTGQRPGTRDSHGAALVGHRMLVFGGTNGGKKVNDLHALDLRTGEWTRPQCKGAPPSPRESHTVTVVGGDRLVVFGGSGEGESNYLSDVHVLDVPTMTWSTPEVKGDYAPAPRDSHGAVAVGGRLFVYGGDCGDRYHGEVDVLDVDTMAWSRFPVKGASPGVRAGHAAISVGSKVYIIGGVGDKQYYSDVWVLDVANRSWSQLEVCGQQPQGRFSHTAVAMNTDIAIYGGCGEDERPLNELLILQLGSEHPNGRYNISMCKVLSNHWSQEKRKFLRSETQKDASVSNGEMVQKPREAEIEQRNPFLRGLGKLKKGRKTKLLLCQCYICDAYTRMRYIHHWHFQRMAM
;
A
#
# COMPACT_ATOMS: atom_id res chain seq x y z
N MET A 1 -29.22 26.34 1.51
CA MET A 1 -27.89 26.01 2.06
C MET A 1 -27.49 24.65 1.56
N GLU A 2 -26.51 24.59 0.67
CA GLU A 2 -26.02 23.33 0.12
C GLU A 2 -25.25 22.58 1.21
N ARG A 3 -25.66 21.32 1.47
CA ARG A 3 -25.10 20.50 2.55
C ARG A 3 -23.69 20.08 2.14
N ARG A 4 -22.69 20.77 2.70
CA ARG A 4 -21.26 20.55 2.50
C ARG A 4 -20.89 19.07 2.70
N ARG A 5 -20.20 18.44 1.75
CA ARG A 5 -19.76 17.03 1.86
C ARG A 5 -18.40 16.96 2.55
N LYS A 6 -18.38 16.43 3.78
CA LYS A 6 -17.16 16.08 4.53
C LYS A 6 -16.42 14.90 3.88
N ALA A 7 -15.13 14.75 4.19
CA ALA A 7 -14.37 13.56 3.80
C ALA A 7 -14.94 12.30 4.47
N MET A 8 -14.89 11.16 3.79
CA MET A 8 -15.52 9.91 4.23
C MET A 8 -14.68 8.68 3.89
N TRP A 9 -14.60 7.75 4.83
CA TRP A 9 -14.11 6.39 4.60
C TRP A 9 -15.18 5.53 3.95
N LEU A 10 -14.84 4.88 2.85
CA LEU A 10 -15.70 3.94 2.15
C LEU A 10 -15.05 2.56 2.12
N TYR A 11 -15.88 1.55 2.37
CA TYR A 11 -15.58 0.12 2.23
C TYR A 11 -16.31 -0.37 0.99
N PRO A 12 -15.75 -0.16 -0.21
CA PRO A 12 -16.44 -0.52 -1.43
C PRO A 12 -16.67 -2.02 -1.50
N LYS A 13 -17.84 -2.41 -1.99
CA LYS A 13 -18.06 -3.79 -2.40
C LYS A 13 -17.24 -4.03 -3.67
N VAL A 14 -16.26 -4.92 -3.56
CA VAL A 14 -15.44 -5.35 -4.71
C VAL A 14 -15.96 -6.66 -5.27
N VAL A 15 -15.67 -6.89 -6.55
CA VAL A 15 -16.02 -8.13 -7.27
C VAL A 15 -14.81 -8.67 -8.02
N GLY A 16 -14.95 -9.87 -8.60
CA GLY A 16 -13.88 -10.49 -9.40
C GLY A 16 -12.88 -11.26 -8.55
N PHE A 17 -11.60 -11.12 -8.87
CA PHE A 17 -10.51 -11.79 -8.17
C PHE A 17 -10.45 -11.36 -6.70
N ASN A 18 -10.20 -12.29 -5.77
CA ASN A 18 -9.96 -11.93 -4.38
C ASN A 18 -8.45 -11.73 -4.17
N PRO A 19 -7.96 -10.49 -4.08
CA PRO A 19 -6.53 -10.26 -3.96
C PRO A 19 -6.02 -10.74 -2.58
N PRO A 20 -4.83 -11.36 -2.51
CA PRO A 20 -4.32 -11.89 -1.26
C PRO A 20 -3.80 -10.75 -0.37
N GLU A 21 -3.78 -11.01 0.93
CA GLU A 21 -3.21 -10.13 1.94
C GLU A 21 -1.76 -9.85 1.62
N ARG A 22 -1.32 -8.60 1.79
CA ARG A 22 0.07 -8.21 1.52
C ARG A 22 0.42 -6.87 2.12
N TRP A 23 1.68 -6.74 2.48
CA TRP A 23 2.33 -5.50 2.92
C TRP A 23 3.64 -5.31 2.16
N GLY A 24 4.19 -4.09 2.17
CA GLY A 24 5.43 -3.77 1.46
C GLY A 24 5.32 -3.87 -0.06
N HIS A 25 4.10 -3.86 -0.61
CA HIS A 25 3.87 -3.75 -2.05
C HIS A 25 3.95 -2.29 -2.49
N SER A 26 3.99 -2.06 -3.81
CA SER A 26 3.83 -0.73 -4.38
C SER A 26 2.59 -0.68 -5.27
N ALA A 27 2.06 0.53 -5.50
CA ALA A 27 0.89 0.73 -6.33
C ALA A 27 0.96 2.03 -7.13
N CYS A 28 0.30 2.07 -8.28
CA CYS A 28 0.10 3.28 -9.05
C CYS A 28 -1.30 3.30 -9.69
N PHE A 29 -1.74 4.48 -10.12
CA PHE A 29 -3.02 4.65 -10.82
C PHE A 29 -2.77 5.14 -12.26
N PHE A 30 -3.33 4.44 -13.24
CA PHE A 30 -3.21 4.78 -14.65
C PHE A 30 -4.50 4.44 -15.39
N GLU A 31 -5.02 5.40 -16.17
CA GLU A 31 -6.19 5.24 -17.06
C GLU A 31 -7.39 4.49 -16.41
N GLY A 32 -7.77 4.86 -15.18
CA GLY A 32 -8.93 4.27 -14.49
C GLY A 32 -8.65 2.92 -13.80
N VAL A 33 -7.40 2.50 -13.72
CA VAL A 33 -7.00 1.24 -13.10
C VAL A 33 -5.93 1.50 -12.04
N VAL A 34 -6.13 0.92 -10.86
CA VAL A 34 -5.07 0.82 -9.83
C VAL A 34 -4.29 -0.46 -10.09
N TYR A 35 -2.97 -0.33 -10.23
CA TYR A 35 -2.04 -1.44 -10.39
C TYR A 35 -1.29 -1.64 -9.08
N VAL A 36 -1.22 -2.88 -8.59
CA VAL A 36 -0.47 -3.26 -7.38
C VAL A 36 0.57 -4.30 -7.77
N PHE A 37 1.81 -4.10 -7.36
CA PHE A 37 2.92 -5.02 -7.66
C PHE A 37 3.65 -5.48 -6.40
N GLY A 38 3.91 -6.78 -6.33
CA GLY A 38 4.75 -7.40 -5.31
C GLY A 38 4.15 -7.36 -3.90
N GLY A 39 5.01 -7.27 -2.89
CA GLY A 39 4.67 -7.36 -1.47
C GLY A 39 4.91 -8.74 -0.89
N CYS A 40 4.61 -8.90 0.39
CA CYS A 40 4.83 -10.14 1.13
C CYS A 40 3.62 -10.49 2.02
N CYS A 41 3.42 -11.78 2.28
CA CYS A 41 2.48 -12.30 3.26
C CYS A 41 3.08 -13.51 3.98
N GLY A 42 3.34 -13.40 5.28
CA GLY A 42 3.90 -14.51 6.06
C GLY A 42 5.23 -15.08 5.52
N GLY A 43 6.07 -14.23 4.93
CA GLY A 43 7.33 -14.63 4.30
C GLY A 43 7.21 -15.08 2.83
N LEU A 44 5.98 -15.23 2.30
CA LEU A 44 5.75 -15.45 0.88
C LEU A 44 5.80 -14.12 0.14
N HIS A 45 6.82 -13.94 -0.70
CA HIS A 45 7.01 -12.75 -1.50
C HIS A 45 6.31 -12.91 -2.85
N PHE A 46 5.69 -11.84 -3.34
CA PHE A 46 4.93 -11.86 -4.59
C PHE A 46 5.67 -11.15 -5.72
N SER A 47 5.36 -11.52 -6.96
CA SER A 47 5.79 -10.85 -8.20
C SER A 47 4.64 -10.69 -9.19
N ASP A 48 3.40 -10.81 -8.71
CA ASP A 48 2.19 -10.64 -9.52
C ASP A 48 1.86 -9.15 -9.68
N VAL A 49 1.08 -8.85 -10.71
CA VAL A 49 0.49 -7.53 -10.94
C VAL A 49 -1.01 -7.68 -10.77
N LEU A 50 -1.56 -7.07 -9.74
CA LEU A 50 -3.00 -6.99 -9.52
C LEU A 50 -3.53 -5.69 -10.12
N THR A 51 -4.77 -5.74 -10.60
CA THR A 51 -5.47 -4.60 -11.19
C THR A 51 -6.83 -4.44 -10.54
N LEU A 52 -7.19 -3.21 -10.20
CA LEU A 52 -8.52 -2.83 -9.79
C LEU A 52 -9.06 -1.80 -10.79
N ASN A 53 -10.08 -2.19 -11.54
CA ASN A 53 -10.83 -1.24 -12.36
C ASN A 53 -11.74 -0.41 -11.44
N VAL A 54 -11.52 0.90 -11.37
CA VAL A 54 -12.20 1.77 -10.38
C VAL A 54 -13.65 2.09 -10.74
N GLU A 55 -14.05 1.88 -12.00
CA GLU A 55 -15.44 2.08 -12.44
C GLU A 55 -16.33 0.90 -12.05
N THR A 56 -15.81 -0.31 -12.19
CA THR A 56 -16.52 -1.57 -11.92
C THR A 56 -16.25 -2.12 -10.52
N MET A 57 -15.23 -1.57 -9.82
CA MET A 57 -14.69 -2.10 -8.57
C MET A 57 -14.34 -3.59 -8.66
N ALA A 58 -13.87 -4.02 -9.83
CA ALA A 58 -13.49 -5.39 -10.11
C ALA A 58 -11.98 -5.56 -10.01
N TRP A 59 -11.54 -6.48 -9.16
CA TRP A 59 -10.17 -6.94 -9.10
C TRP A 59 -9.90 -7.99 -10.18
N SER A 60 -8.70 -7.98 -10.72
CA SER A 60 -8.18 -8.95 -11.68
C SER A 60 -6.67 -9.12 -11.50
N SER A 61 -6.13 -10.27 -11.93
CA SER A 61 -4.68 -10.46 -12.06
C SER A 61 -4.27 -10.19 -13.51
N MET A 62 -3.27 -9.34 -13.70
CA MET A 62 -2.77 -9.00 -15.02
C MET A 62 -1.72 -10.03 -15.44
N ALA A 63 -1.97 -10.72 -16.56
CA ALA A 63 -0.93 -11.51 -17.21
C ALA A 63 0.17 -10.58 -17.73
N THR A 64 1.42 -10.90 -17.43
CA THR A 64 2.58 -10.09 -17.85
C THR A 64 3.60 -10.93 -18.60
N THR A 65 4.36 -10.28 -19.47
CA THR A 65 5.38 -10.88 -20.33
C THR A 65 6.72 -10.18 -20.18
N GLY A 66 7.74 -10.62 -20.92
CA GLY A 66 9.04 -9.95 -20.96
C GLY A 66 9.94 -10.24 -19.75
N GLN A 67 10.82 -9.29 -19.44
CA GLN A 67 11.87 -9.42 -18.43
C GLN A 67 11.36 -9.04 -17.03
N ARG A 68 10.51 -9.90 -16.49
CA ARG A 68 9.86 -9.69 -15.19
C ARG A 68 10.87 -9.64 -14.02
N PRO A 69 10.64 -8.77 -13.03
CA PRO A 69 11.32 -8.86 -11.74
C PRO A 69 10.98 -10.19 -11.03
N GLY A 70 11.91 -10.68 -10.20
CA GLY A 70 11.61 -11.73 -9.21
C GLY A 70 10.67 -11.23 -8.10
N THR A 71 10.22 -12.16 -7.25
CA THR A 71 9.38 -11.87 -6.07
C THR A 71 10.05 -10.86 -5.17
N ARG A 72 9.31 -9.85 -4.69
CA ARG A 72 9.87 -8.81 -3.83
C ARG A 72 8.84 -8.03 -3.02
N ASP A 73 9.28 -7.49 -1.90
CA ASP A 73 8.58 -6.47 -1.13
C ASP A 73 9.53 -5.32 -0.76
N SER A 74 8.99 -4.27 -0.12
CA SER A 74 9.70 -3.10 0.38
C SER A 74 10.55 -2.41 -0.69
N HIS A 75 10.11 -2.50 -1.95
CA HIS A 75 10.69 -1.83 -3.11
C HIS A 75 10.01 -0.47 -3.31
N GLY A 76 10.70 0.45 -3.98
CA GLY A 76 10.07 1.67 -4.44
C GLY A 76 9.52 1.51 -5.86
N ALA A 77 8.42 2.18 -6.15
CA ALA A 77 7.91 2.28 -7.52
C ALA A 77 7.34 3.66 -7.81
N ALA A 78 7.43 4.09 -9.07
CA ALA A 78 6.80 5.32 -9.53
C ALA A 78 6.31 5.19 -10.97
N LEU A 79 5.26 5.95 -11.29
CA LEU A 79 4.67 6.02 -12.62
C LEU A 79 5.33 7.14 -13.43
N VAL A 80 5.86 6.80 -14.60
CA VAL A 80 6.34 7.77 -15.61
C VAL A 80 5.61 7.49 -16.92
N GLY A 81 4.74 8.42 -17.33
CA GLY A 81 3.85 8.19 -18.48
C GLY A 81 2.95 6.98 -18.24
N HIS A 82 3.07 5.96 -19.10
CA HIS A 82 2.33 4.69 -19.00
C HIS A 82 3.18 3.54 -18.43
N ARG A 83 4.34 3.85 -17.84
CA ARG A 83 5.28 2.84 -17.32
C ARG A 83 5.41 2.93 -15.81
N MET A 84 5.19 1.81 -15.14
CA MET A 84 5.52 1.66 -13.71
C MET A 84 6.99 1.22 -13.60
N LEU A 85 7.83 2.10 -13.08
CA LEU A 85 9.24 1.80 -12.79
C LEU A 85 9.32 1.25 -11.37
N VAL A 86 9.99 0.11 -11.19
CA VAL A 86 10.20 -0.58 -9.91
C VAL A 86 11.69 -0.71 -9.65
N PHE A 87 12.14 -0.26 -8.48
CA PHE A 87 13.54 -0.30 -8.09
C PHE A 87 13.73 -0.93 -6.71
N GLY A 88 14.72 -1.81 -6.61
CA GLY A 88 15.19 -2.40 -5.36
C GLY A 88 14.18 -3.29 -4.65
N GLY A 89 14.22 -3.27 -3.32
CA GLY A 89 13.46 -4.13 -2.40
C GLY A 89 14.26 -5.35 -1.92
N THR A 90 13.56 -6.30 -1.31
CA THR A 90 14.10 -7.62 -0.94
C THR A 90 13.31 -8.72 -1.60
N ASN A 91 13.99 -9.79 -2.02
CA ASN A 91 13.35 -10.98 -2.57
C ASN A 91 13.12 -12.10 -1.54
N GLY A 92 13.28 -11.77 -0.25
CA GLY A 92 13.21 -12.71 0.87
C GLY A 92 14.52 -13.41 1.21
N GLY A 93 15.49 -13.40 0.29
CA GLY A 93 16.85 -13.90 0.53
C GLY A 93 17.90 -12.80 0.62
N LYS A 94 17.75 -11.73 -0.17
CA LYS A 94 18.66 -10.58 -0.19
C LYS A 94 17.98 -9.31 -0.70
N LYS A 95 18.57 -8.17 -0.33
CA LYS A 95 18.28 -6.87 -0.93
C LYS A 95 18.72 -6.84 -2.39
N VAL A 96 18.01 -6.10 -3.23
CA VAL A 96 18.31 -5.94 -4.65
C VAL A 96 18.36 -4.45 -5.03
N ASN A 97 18.94 -4.14 -6.19
CA ASN A 97 19.03 -2.80 -6.78
C ASN A 97 18.79 -2.81 -8.30
N ASP A 98 18.05 -3.81 -8.80
CA ASP A 98 17.64 -3.85 -10.20
C ASP A 98 16.50 -2.86 -10.46
N LEU A 99 16.50 -2.28 -11.67
CA LEU A 99 15.40 -1.47 -12.20
C LEU A 99 14.61 -2.30 -13.22
N HIS A 100 13.29 -2.35 -13.04
CA HIS A 100 12.36 -2.93 -14.00
C HIS A 100 11.30 -1.89 -14.38
N ALA A 101 10.79 -1.96 -15.61
CA ALA A 101 9.71 -1.12 -16.08
C ALA A 101 8.60 -1.98 -16.69
N LEU A 102 7.39 -1.84 -16.15
CA LEU A 102 6.17 -2.45 -16.70
C LEU A 102 5.44 -1.43 -17.56
N ASP A 103 5.24 -1.74 -18.84
CA ASP A 103 4.32 -1.00 -19.68
C ASP A 103 2.88 -1.37 -19.32
N LEU A 104 2.13 -0.42 -18.75
CA LEU A 104 0.78 -0.68 -18.24
C LEU A 104 -0.27 -0.85 -19.35
N ARG A 105 0.07 -0.49 -20.60
CA ARG A 105 -0.81 -0.69 -21.76
C ARG A 105 -0.66 -2.08 -22.36
N THR A 106 0.56 -2.63 -22.36
CA THR A 106 0.85 -3.93 -23.00
C THR A 106 1.02 -5.08 -22.01
N GLY A 107 1.33 -4.78 -20.74
CA GLY A 107 1.69 -5.77 -19.73
C GLY A 107 3.10 -6.33 -19.88
N GLU A 108 3.93 -5.72 -20.72
CA GLU A 108 5.30 -6.17 -20.96
C GLU A 108 6.27 -5.55 -19.96
N TRP A 109 7.03 -6.40 -19.27
CA TRP A 109 8.17 -5.99 -18.46
C TRP A 109 9.43 -5.86 -19.29
N THR A 110 10.18 -4.81 -19.03
CA THR A 110 11.54 -4.62 -19.53
C THR A 110 12.50 -4.41 -18.37
N ARG A 111 13.78 -4.75 -18.57
CA ARG A 111 14.87 -4.37 -17.66
C ARG A 111 15.74 -3.33 -18.36
N PRO A 112 15.49 -2.03 -18.15
CA PRO A 112 16.23 -0.98 -18.86
C PRO A 112 17.73 -1.08 -18.60
N GLN A 113 18.53 -0.96 -19.66
CA GLN A 113 19.97 -0.79 -19.50
C GLN A 113 20.24 0.64 -19.06
N CYS A 114 20.67 0.78 -17.80
CA CYS A 114 20.99 2.08 -17.23
C CYS A 114 22.49 2.37 -17.33
N LYS A 115 22.83 3.63 -17.57
CA LYS A 115 24.20 4.16 -17.46
C LYS A 115 24.44 4.68 -16.05
N GLY A 116 25.71 4.91 -15.71
CA GLY A 116 26.09 5.38 -14.37
C GLY A 116 26.03 4.27 -13.31
N ALA A 117 26.41 4.61 -12.08
CA ALA A 117 26.37 3.69 -10.96
C ALA A 117 24.96 3.71 -10.33
N PRO A 118 24.23 2.58 -10.27
CA PRO A 118 22.95 2.53 -9.58
C PRO A 118 23.17 2.61 -8.05
N PRO A 119 22.12 2.94 -7.28
CA PRO A 119 22.15 2.82 -5.84
C PRO A 119 22.54 1.41 -5.38
N SER A 120 23.12 1.30 -4.19
CA SER A 120 23.37 0.01 -3.53
C SER A 120 22.06 -0.78 -3.29
N PRO A 121 22.11 -2.13 -3.21
CA PRO A 121 20.96 -2.95 -2.83
C PRO A 121 20.30 -2.46 -1.55
N ARG A 122 18.99 -2.22 -1.60
CA ARG A 122 18.25 -1.58 -0.51
C ARG A 122 16.76 -1.88 -0.53
N GLU A 123 16.13 -1.78 0.63
CA GLU A 123 14.68 -1.92 0.83
C GLU A 123 14.15 -0.74 1.67
N SER A 124 12.83 -0.59 1.76
CA SER A 124 12.15 0.43 2.57
C SER A 124 12.59 1.87 2.28
N HIS A 125 13.11 2.10 1.07
CA HIS A 125 13.46 3.41 0.53
C HIS A 125 12.26 4.00 -0.23
N THR A 126 12.34 5.28 -0.56
CA THR A 126 11.34 5.91 -1.44
C THR A 126 11.87 6.07 -2.86
N VAL A 127 10.97 5.93 -3.82
CA VAL A 127 11.18 6.21 -5.25
C VAL A 127 10.12 7.22 -5.64
N THR A 128 10.52 8.42 -6.07
CA THR A 128 9.57 9.49 -6.37
C THR A 128 9.95 10.21 -7.66
N VAL A 129 8.97 10.42 -8.53
CA VAL A 129 9.17 11.21 -9.75
C VAL A 129 9.04 12.69 -9.43
N VAL A 130 10.10 13.46 -9.72
CA VAL A 130 10.15 14.91 -9.55
C VAL A 130 10.41 15.54 -10.90
N GLY A 131 9.73 16.65 -11.22
CA GLY A 131 9.87 17.32 -12.52
C GLY A 131 9.27 16.57 -13.72
N GLY A 132 8.72 15.37 -13.50
CA GLY A 132 8.06 14.55 -14.52
C GLY A 132 8.94 13.48 -15.16
N ASP A 133 10.26 13.61 -15.04
CA ASP A 133 11.23 12.77 -15.75
C ASP A 133 12.47 12.40 -14.91
N ARG A 134 12.58 12.88 -13.68
CA ARG A 134 13.64 12.48 -12.73
C ARG A 134 13.08 11.57 -11.66
N LEU A 135 13.60 10.37 -11.57
CA LEU A 135 13.27 9.44 -10.50
C LEU A 135 14.30 9.60 -9.38
N VAL A 136 13.85 10.09 -8.23
CA VAL A 136 14.68 10.33 -7.04
C VAL A 136 14.51 9.16 -6.08
N VAL A 137 15.62 8.53 -5.71
CA VAL A 137 15.72 7.49 -4.69
C VAL A 137 16.31 8.12 -3.43
N PHE A 138 15.63 7.99 -2.29
CA PHE A 138 16.12 8.50 -1.02
C PHE A 138 16.04 7.45 0.09
N GLY A 139 17.14 7.34 0.84
CA GLY A 139 17.26 6.55 2.06
C GLY A 139 17.01 5.05 1.89
N GLY A 140 16.34 4.47 2.90
CA GLY A 140 16.08 3.04 3.03
C GLY A 140 17.15 2.32 3.87
N SER A 141 17.10 0.99 3.79
CA SER A 141 18.00 0.09 4.53
C SER A 141 18.85 -0.72 3.56
N GLY A 142 20.18 -0.56 3.64
CA GLY A 142 21.18 -1.25 2.82
C GLY A 142 21.57 -2.62 3.37
N GLU A 143 22.53 -3.30 2.73
CA GLU A 143 23.06 -4.58 3.23
C GLU A 143 23.79 -4.45 4.57
N GLY A 144 23.72 -5.50 5.40
CA GLY A 144 24.26 -5.51 6.76
C GLY A 144 23.23 -5.14 7.85
N GLU A 145 23.64 -5.25 9.11
CA GLU A 145 22.79 -4.89 10.25
C GLU A 145 22.72 -3.37 10.44
N SER A 146 21.52 -2.82 10.60
CA SER A 146 21.29 -1.42 10.98
C SER A 146 21.90 -0.39 10.02
N ASN A 147 22.00 -0.75 8.74
CA ASN A 147 22.52 0.12 7.68
C ASN A 147 21.42 1.02 7.11
N TYR A 148 21.00 2.01 7.90
CA TYR A 148 20.08 3.06 7.44
C TYR A 148 20.80 4.05 6.54
N LEU A 149 20.13 4.48 5.48
CA LEU A 149 20.71 5.33 4.44
C LEU A 149 20.03 6.72 4.42
N SER A 150 20.80 7.74 4.03
CA SER A 150 20.33 9.13 3.78
C SER A 150 20.83 9.65 2.43
N ASP A 151 21.36 8.77 1.58
CA ASP A 151 21.89 9.15 0.27
C ASP A 151 20.75 9.44 -0.72
N VAL A 152 21.05 10.31 -1.67
CA VAL A 152 20.15 10.70 -2.77
C VAL A 152 20.74 10.16 -4.06
N HIS A 153 19.93 9.44 -4.82
CA HIS A 153 20.27 9.05 -6.19
C HIS A 153 19.20 9.54 -7.15
N VAL A 154 19.61 9.94 -8.34
CA VAL A 154 18.72 10.46 -9.37
C VAL A 154 18.93 9.67 -10.65
N LEU A 155 17.86 9.07 -11.15
CA LEU A 155 17.78 8.53 -12.49
C LEU A 155 17.12 9.55 -13.40
N ASP A 156 17.87 10.02 -14.38
CA ASP A 156 17.31 10.71 -15.54
C ASP A 156 16.60 9.67 -16.42
N VAL A 157 15.27 9.70 -16.44
CA VAL A 157 14.46 8.67 -17.12
C VAL A 157 14.59 8.73 -18.65
N PRO A 158 14.66 9.91 -19.31
CA PRO A 158 14.84 9.98 -20.77
C PRO A 158 16.14 9.33 -21.25
N THR A 159 17.24 9.51 -20.52
CA THR A 159 18.54 8.96 -20.89
C THR A 159 18.87 7.63 -20.20
N MET A 160 18.06 7.23 -19.21
CA MET A 160 18.30 6.09 -18.30
C MET A 160 19.69 6.17 -17.66
N THR A 161 20.06 7.34 -17.14
CA THR A 161 21.38 7.56 -16.52
C THR A 161 21.24 7.83 -15.03
N TRP A 162 21.86 6.98 -14.21
CA TRP A 162 21.99 7.19 -12.78
C TRP A 162 23.08 8.22 -12.47
N SER A 163 22.81 9.02 -11.45
CA SER A 163 23.76 9.92 -10.84
C SER A 163 23.57 9.93 -9.31
N THR A 164 24.67 10.15 -8.60
CA THR A 164 24.67 10.39 -7.15
C THR A 164 25.09 11.84 -6.96
N PRO A 165 24.16 12.80 -7.04
CA PRO A 165 24.51 14.22 -6.93
C PRO A 165 25.10 14.52 -5.56
N GLU A 166 26.08 15.42 -5.53
CA GLU A 166 26.55 16.00 -4.28
C GLU A 166 25.43 16.86 -3.68
N VAL A 167 24.99 16.46 -2.50
CA VAL A 167 24.01 17.19 -1.71
C VAL A 167 24.68 18.42 -1.11
N LYS A 168 24.06 19.58 -1.27
CA LYS A 168 24.58 20.88 -0.85
C LYS A 168 23.89 21.41 0.41
N GLY A 169 24.57 22.34 1.08
CA GLY A 169 24.07 23.05 2.26
C GLY A 169 24.49 22.41 3.58
N ASP A 170 24.21 23.11 4.68
CA ASP A 170 24.65 22.72 6.03
C ASP A 170 23.71 21.73 6.72
N TYR A 171 22.60 21.40 6.07
CA TYR A 171 21.56 20.53 6.62
C TYR A 171 21.51 19.21 5.85
N ALA A 172 21.53 18.09 6.59
CA ALA A 172 21.30 16.76 6.04
C ALA A 172 20.26 16.01 6.90
N PRO A 173 19.26 15.35 6.28
CA PRO A 173 18.33 14.52 7.02
C PRO A 173 19.05 13.30 7.61
N ALA A 174 18.58 12.85 8.78
CA ALA A 174 19.07 11.61 9.36
C ALA A 174 18.79 10.41 8.42
N PRO A 175 19.69 9.42 8.36
CA PRO A 175 19.45 8.15 7.68
C PRO A 175 18.20 7.47 8.20
N ARG A 176 17.36 6.99 7.30
CA ARG A 176 16.07 6.40 7.67
C ARG A 176 15.48 5.51 6.60
N ASP A 177 14.68 4.55 7.03
CA ASP A 177 13.82 3.76 6.17
C ASP A 177 12.34 4.01 6.48
N SER A 178 11.45 3.39 5.71
CA SER A 178 10.01 3.36 5.96
C SER A 178 9.37 4.77 6.10
N HIS A 179 10.00 5.77 5.52
CA HIS A 179 9.53 7.15 5.45
C HIS A 179 8.60 7.32 4.25
N GLY A 180 7.76 8.36 4.29
CA GLY A 180 6.99 8.79 3.13
C GLY A 180 7.74 9.86 2.36
N ALA A 181 7.70 9.81 1.02
CA ALA A 181 8.20 10.88 0.17
C ALA A 181 7.22 11.21 -0.95
N VAL A 182 7.04 12.49 -1.24
CA VAL A 182 6.15 12.98 -2.31
C VAL A 182 6.76 14.18 -3.03
N ALA A 183 6.49 14.28 -4.33
CA ALA A 183 6.86 15.46 -5.11
C ALA A 183 5.77 16.52 -5.02
N VAL A 184 6.17 17.78 -4.77
CA VAL A 184 5.33 18.96 -4.91
C VAL A 184 6.13 20.04 -5.64
N GLY A 185 5.85 20.22 -6.93
CA GLY A 185 6.70 21.03 -7.83
C GLY A 185 8.06 20.37 -8.07
N GLY A 186 9.14 21.15 -8.12
CA GLY A 186 10.52 20.66 -8.25
C GLY A 186 11.16 20.17 -6.94
N ARG A 187 10.36 19.90 -5.90
CA ARG A 187 10.85 19.58 -4.55
C ARG A 187 10.32 18.23 -4.08
N LEU A 188 11.19 17.48 -3.40
CA LEU A 188 10.87 16.23 -2.72
C LEU A 188 10.61 16.52 -1.25
N PHE A 189 9.40 16.24 -0.77
CA PHE A 189 9.03 16.33 0.64
C PHE A 189 9.12 14.95 1.27
N VAL A 190 9.88 14.82 2.36
CA VAL A 190 10.06 13.59 3.12
C VAL A 190 9.51 13.77 4.53
N TYR A 191 8.72 12.81 4.99
CA TYR A 191 8.13 12.81 6.33
C TYR A 191 8.30 11.46 7.01
N GLY A 192 8.56 11.51 8.31
CA GLY A 192 8.67 10.34 9.17
C GLY A 192 9.84 9.42 8.83
N GLY A 193 9.65 8.13 9.11
CA GLY A 193 10.64 7.07 8.96
C GLY A 193 11.26 6.62 10.27
N ASP A 194 12.01 5.52 10.20
CA ASP A 194 12.73 4.90 11.30
C ASP A 194 14.24 4.98 11.05
N CYS A 195 15.01 5.43 12.05
CA CYS A 195 16.47 5.45 12.02
C CYS A 195 17.13 4.42 12.97
N GLY A 196 16.34 3.49 13.50
CA GLY A 196 16.75 2.37 14.34
C GLY A 196 16.60 2.63 15.84
N ASP A 197 16.86 3.85 16.30
CA ASP A 197 16.71 4.25 17.71
C ASP A 197 15.42 5.06 17.98
N ARG A 198 14.83 5.67 16.94
CA ARG A 198 13.60 6.47 17.06
C ARG A 198 12.88 6.60 15.72
N TYR A 199 11.59 6.92 15.80
CA TYR A 199 10.84 7.42 14.66
C TYR A 199 11.03 8.94 14.47
N HIS A 200 10.93 9.38 13.23
CA HIS A 200 10.96 10.79 12.84
C HIS A 200 9.55 11.38 12.70
N GLY A 201 9.44 12.70 12.87
CA GLY A 201 8.17 13.43 12.79
C GLY A 201 8.30 14.81 12.17
N GLU A 202 9.45 15.11 11.59
CA GLU A 202 9.74 16.37 10.94
C GLU A 202 9.60 16.26 9.41
N VAL A 203 9.37 17.39 8.74
CA VAL A 203 9.31 17.48 7.27
C VAL A 203 10.66 17.94 6.73
N ASP A 204 11.32 17.08 5.97
CA ASP A 204 12.56 17.35 5.24
C ASP A 204 12.22 17.68 3.78
N VAL A 205 12.87 18.67 3.18
CA VAL A 205 12.65 19.02 1.78
C VAL A 205 13.96 19.12 1.04
N LEU A 206 14.06 18.36 -0.05
CA LEU A 206 15.14 18.47 -1.03
C LEU A 206 14.64 19.31 -2.20
N ASP A 207 15.34 20.40 -2.48
CA ASP A 207 15.25 21.07 -3.77
C ASP A 207 16.05 20.26 -4.80
N VAL A 208 15.37 19.70 -5.79
CA VAL A 208 15.98 18.77 -6.76
C VAL A 208 16.75 19.51 -7.84
N ASP A 209 16.56 20.82 -8.01
CA ASP A 209 17.35 21.59 -8.98
C ASP A 209 18.66 22.06 -8.34
N THR A 210 18.64 22.47 -7.07
CA THR A 210 19.85 22.91 -6.35
C THR A 210 20.56 21.77 -5.60
N MET A 211 19.91 20.62 -5.44
CA MET A 211 20.34 19.49 -4.61
C MET A 211 20.62 19.89 -3.16
N ALA A 212 19.81 20.80 -2.60
CA ALA A 212 19.98 21.28 -1.24
C ALA A 212 18.83 20.82 -0.34
N TRP A 213 19.17 20.26 0.82
CA TRP A 213 18.18 19.93 1.85
C TRP A 213 17.88 21.13 2.73
N SER A 214 16.65 21.17 3.22
CA SER A 214 16.23 22.09 4.28
C SER A 214 15.16 21.46 5.15
N ARG A 215 15.13 21.88 6.42
CA ARG A 215 13.99 21.63 7.30
C ARG A 215 12.82 22.48 6.82
N PHE A 216 11.68 21.86 6.50
CA PHE A 216 10.49 22.61 6.13
C PHE A 216 9.73 23.03 7.39
N PRO A 217 9.64 24.34 7.70
CA PRO A 217 9.02 24.79 8.93
C PRO A 217 7.50 24.65 8.81
N VAL A 218 6.90 23.81 9.65
CA VAL A 218 5.45 23.61 9.71
C VAL A 218 4.91 24.10 11.05
N LYS A 219 3.76 24.77 11.01
CA LYS A 219 3.06 25.30 12.18
C LYS A 219 1.89 24.40 12.57
N GLY A 220 1.51 24.46 13.86
CA GLY A 220 0.32 23.81 14.40
C GLY A 220 0.58 22.41 14.98
N ALA A 221 -0.50 21.68 15.21
CA ALA A 221 -0.45 20.29 15.66
C ALA A 221 0.24 19.41 14.60
N SER A 222 0.97 18.39 15.03
CA SER A 222 1.72 17.49 14.14
C SER A 222 1.10 16.10 14.14
N PRO A 223 1.22 15.31 13.05
CA PRO A 223 0.93 13.88 13.06
C PRO A 223 1.80 13.10 14.06
N GLY A 224 2.87 13.70 14.58
CA GLY A 224 3.81 13.04 15.47
C GLY A 224 4.70 12.04 14.73
N VAL A 225 5.57 11.37 15.48
CA VAL A 225 6.57 10.47 14.90
C VAL A 225 5.93 9.19 14.38
N ARG A 226 6.31 8.77 13.16
CA ARG A 226 5.78 7.55 12.54
C ARG A 226 6.60 7.02 11.37
N ALA A 227 6.50 5.71 11.12
CA ALA A 227 7.04 5.00 9.97
C ALA A 227 5.97 4.12 9.30
N GLY A 228 6.23 3.65 8.08
CA GLY A 228 5.35 2.75 7.32
C GLY A 228 3.98 3.35 6.98
N HIS A 229 3.83 4.67 7.05
CA HIS A 229 2.62 5.37 6.64
C HIS A 229 2.59 5.51 5.12
N ALA A 230 1.40 5.67 4.54
CA ALA A 230 1.30 6.10 3.16
C ALA A 230 1.43 7.62 3.07
N ALA A 231 2.21 8.10 2.09
CA ALA A 231 2.32 9.52 1.76
C ALA A 231 1.94 9.74 0.30
N ILE A 232 1.01 10.66 0.04
CA ILE A 232 0.53 10.96 -1.32
C ILE A 232 0.18 12.44 -1.47
N SER A 233 0.46 13.03 -2.63
CA SER A 233 0.03 14.39 -2.95
C SER A 233 -1.24 14.40 -3.80
N VAL A 234 -2.17 15.29 -3.47
CA VAL A 234 -3.35 15.59 -4.29
C VAL A 234 -3.35 17.11 -4.54
N GLY A 235 -2.87 17.51 -5.71
CA GLY A 235 -2.52 18.90 -6.02
C GLY A 235 -1.40 19.41 -5.11
N SER A 236 -1.62 20.53 -4.41
CA SER A 236 -0.61 21.14 -3.51
C SER A 236 -0.62 20.63 -2.07
N LYS A 237 -1.51 19.68 -1.74
CA LYS A 237 -1.65 19.12 -0.40
C LYS A 237 -1.00 17.75 -0.33
N VAL A 238 -0.33 17.48 0.78
CA VAL A 238 0.30 16.19 1.07
C VAL A 238 -0.49 15.49 2.17
N TYR A 239 -0.86 14.24 1.92
CA TYR A 239 -1.62 13.40 2.82
C TYR A 239 -0.70 12.37 3.46
N ILE A 240 -0.77 12.25 4.78
CA ILE A 240 -0.12 11.21 5.58
C ILE A 240 -1.22 10.36 6.19
N ILE A 241 -1.20 9.06 5.89
CA ILE A 241 -2.27 8.13 6.27
C ILE A 241 -1.67 6.96 7.04
N GLY A 242 -2.15 6.77 8.27
CA GLY A 242 -1.76 5.69 9.15
C GLY A 242 -0.27 5.66 9.49
N GLY A 243 0.30 4.46 9.54
CA GLY A 243 1.67 4.18 9.99
C GLY A 243 1.72 3.65 11.43
N VAL A 244 2.94 3.46 11.92
CA VAL A 244 3.23 3.05 13.30
C VAL A 244 4.15 4.07 13.94
N GLY A 245 3.93 4.38 15.22
CA GLY A 245 4.83 5.21 16.03
C GLY A 245 5.05 4.61 17.41
N ASP A 246 5.71 5.33 18.31
CA ASP A 246 6.18 4.78 19.60
C ASP A 246 5.09 4.16 20.48
N LYS A 247 3.84 4.62 20.34
CA LYS A 247 2.75 4.31 21.26
C LYS A 247 1.65 3.44 20.65
N GLN A 248 1.45 3.52 19.34
CA GLN A 248 0.29 2.91 18.69
C GLN A 248 0.46 2.80 17.17
N TYR A 249 -0.39 1.95 16.58
CA TYR A 249 -0.69 1.95 15.16
C TYR A 249 -1.71 3.05 14.86
N TYR A 250 -1.46 3.84 13.81
CA TYR A 250 -2.30 4.97 13.44
C TYR A 250 -3.28 4.59 12.32
N SER A 251 -4.49 5.13 12.41
CA SER A 251 -5.51 5.14 11.35
C SER A 251 -5.94 6.56 10.96
N ASP A 252 -5.27 7.57 11.51
CA ASP A 252 -5.55 8.98 11.26
C ASP A 252 -5.09 9.42 9.86
N VAL A 253 -5.67 10.54 9.42
CA VAL A 253 -5.33 11.20 8.16
C VAL A 253 -4.91 12.62 8.48
N TRP A 254 -3.69 12.97 8.08
CA TRP A 254 -3.14 14.31 8.24
C TRP A 254 -2.86 14.94 6.88
N VAL A 255 -3.08 16.24 6.81
CA VAL A 255 -2.88 17.02 5.59
C VAL A 255 -1.88 18.13 5.86
N LEU A 256 -0.77 18.10 5.14
CA LEU A 256 0.16 19.22 5.06
C LEU A 256 -0.26 20.12 3.91
N ASP A 257 -0.64 21.34 4.26
CA ASP A 257 -0.79 22.41 3.30
C ASP A 257 0.59 23.04 3.05
N VAL A 258 1.19 22.74 1.90
CA VAL A 258 2.54 23.22 1.56
C VAL A 258 2.57 24.74 1.37
N ALA A 259 1.47 25.35 0.92
CA ALA A 259 1.40 26.80 0.72
C ALA A 259 1.32 27.53 2.08
N ASN A 260 0.45 27.06 2.97
CA ASN A 260 0.23 27.66 4.28
C ASN A 260 1.24 27.18 5.34
N ARG A 261 2.03 26.16 5.03
CA ARG A 261 3.01 25.51 5.91
C ARG A 261 2.39 25.10 7.24
N SER A 262 1.26 24.40 7.16
CA SER A 262 0.49 23.98 8.33
C SER A 262 -0.02 22.57 8.17
N TRP A 263 0.03 21.83 9.27
CA TRP A 263 -0.66 20.56 9.40
C TRP A 263 -2.12 20.79 9.84
N SER A 264 -3.00 19.94 9.33
CA SER A 264 -4.36 19.79 9.85
C SER A 264 -4.74 18.32 9.82
N GLN A 265 -5.26 17.80 10.94
CA GLN A 265 -5.88 16.49 10.94
C GLN A 265 -7.20 16.56 10.18
N LEU A 266 -7.40 15.65 9.23
CA LEU A 266 -8.63 15.59 8.45
C LEU A 266 -9.71 14.86 9.26
N GLU A 267 -10.82 15.54 9.52
CA GLU A 267 -12.02 14.87 10.03
C GLU A 267 -12.62 13.99 8.94
N VAL A 268 -12.53 12.67 9.11
CA VAL A 268 -13.10 11.69 8.18
C VAL A 268 -14.29 11.00 8.85
N CYS A 269 -15.47 11.05 8.21
CA CYS A 269 -16.66 10.38 8.69
C CYS A 269 -16.78 8.95 8.13
N GLY A 270 -17.76 8.19 8.63
CA GLY A 270 -17.94 6.77 8.29
C GLY A 270 -17.26 5.83 9.30
N GLN A 271 -17.27 4.54 8.98
CA GLN A 271 -16.57 3.53 9.76
C GLN A 271 -15.07 3.80 9.68
N GLN A 272 -14.41 3.90 10.83
CA GLN A 272 -12.96 4.15 10.86
C GLN A 272 -12.22 2.84 10.58
N PRO A 273 -11.16 2.86 9.75
CA PRO A 273 -10.28 1.71 9.61
C PRO A 273 -9.44 1.51 10.87
N GLN A 274 -9.02 0.26 11.09
CA GLN A 274 -8.00 -0.07 12.08
C GLN A 274 -6.66 0.61 11.73
N GLY A 275 -5.80 0.75 12.74
CA GLY A 275 -4.43 1.21 12.53
C GLY A 275 -3.67 0.28 11.59
N ARG A 276 -2.82 0.84 10.72
CA ARG A 276 -2.05 0.02 9.76
C ARG A 276 -0.77 0.68 9.28
N PHE A 277 0.19 -0.14 8.88
CA PHE A 277 1.46 0.30 8.28
C PHE A 277 1.84 -0.56 7.07
N SER A 278 2.83 -0.11 6.28
CA SER A 278 3.31 -0.75 5.06
C SER A 278 2.21 -1.09 4.03
N HIS A 279 1.15 -0.27 4.04
CA HIS A 279 0.09 -0.23 3.03
C HIS A 279 0.46 0.75 1.93
N THR A 280 -0.21 0.67 0.78
CA THR A 280 -0.06 1.67 -0.28
C THR A 280 -1.27 2.58 -0.34
N ALA A 281 -1.04 3.82 -0.77
CA ALA A 281 -2.11 4.74 -1.13
C ALA A 281 -1.84 5.32 -2.52
N VAL A 282 -2.88 5.42 -3.34
CA VAL A 282 -2.81 6.01 -4.69
C VAL A 282 -3.91 7.06 -4.84
N ALA A 283 -3.54 8.22 -5.39
CA ALA A 283 -4.52 9.24 -5.75
C ALA A 283 -5.24 8.84 -7.04
N MET A 284 -6.57 8.75 -6.98
CA MET A 284 -7.46 8.48 -8.10
C MET A 284 -8.32 9.73 -8.32
N ASN A 285 -7.90 10.60 -9.24
CA ASN A 285 -8.56 11.89 -9.50
C ASN A 285 -8.68 12.75 -8.23
N THR A 286 -9.80 12.67 -7.50
CA THR A 286 -10.09 13.43 -6.28
C THR A 286 -10.09 12.59 -5.00
N ASP A 287 -10.05 11.26 -5.12
CA ASP A 287 -10.15 10.34 -3.99
C ASP A 287 -8.84 9.55 -3.83
N ILE A 288 -8.65 8.89 -2.69
CA ILE A 288 -7.43 8.11 -2.43
C ILE A 288 -7.84 6.65 -2.17
N ALA A 289 -7.30 5.72 -2.96
CA ALA A 289 -7.43 4.29 -2.69
C ALA A 289 -6.28 3.85 -1.79
N ILE A 290 -6.58 3.01 -0.81
CA ILE A 290 -5.61 2.35 0.05
C ILE A 290 -5.83 0.84 -0.05
N TYR A 291 -4.74 0.10 -0.18
CA TYR A 291 -4.77 -1.35 -0.25
C TYR A 291 -3.77 -1.98 0.69
N GLY A 292 -4.22 -3.03 1.38
CA GLY A 292 -3.42 -3.93 2.20
C GLY A 292 -2.71 -3.27 3.38
N GLY A 293 -1.47 -3.67 3.61
CA GLY A 293 -0.65 -3.32 4.78
C GLY A 293 -0.70 -4.39 5.87
N CYS A 294 -0.19 -4.03 7.05
CA CYS A 294 -0.25 -4.82 8.27
C CYS A 294 -1.07 -4.07 9.31
N GLY A 295 -2.06 -4.75 9.89
CA GLY A 295 -3.00 -4.19 10.86
C GLY A 295 -2.40 -4.04 12.27
N GLU A 296 -3.20 -3.47 13.17
CA GLU A 296 -2.83 -3.29 14.59
C GLU A 296 -2.75 -4.62 15.36
N ASP A 297 -3.36 -5.68 14.81
CA ASP A 297 -3.23 -7.06 15.26
C ASP A 297 -1.99 -7.79 14.68
N GLU A 298 -1.11 -7.03 14.02
CA GLU A 298 0.07 -7.48 13.30
C GLU A 298 -0.22 -8.46 12.15
N ARG A 299 -1.45 -8.47 11.60
CA ARG A 299 -1.79 -9.35 10.48
C ARG A 299 -1.75 -8.61 9.14
N PRO A 300 -1.25 -9.26 8.08
CA PRO A 300 -1.41 -8.76 6.71
C PRO A 300 -2.88 -8.53 6.38
N LEU A 301 -3.15 -7.46 5.63
CA LEU A 301 -4.48 -7.06 5.20
C LEU A 301 -4.57 -7.17 3.67
N ASN A 302 -5.77 -7.47 3.15
CA ASN A 302 -6.13 -7.35 1.73
C ASN A 302 -7.29 -6.37 1.50
N GLU A 303 -7.58 -5.54 2.51
CA GLU A 303 -8.70 -4.62 2.47
C GLU A 303 -8.43 -3.48 1.48
N LEU A 304 -9.46 -3.16 0.67
CA LEU A 304 -9.52 -1.93 -0.13
C LEU A 304 -10.34 -0.89 0.63
N LEU A 305 -9.72 0.26 0.89
CA LEU A 305 -10.39 1.44 1.44
C LEU A 305 -10.36 2.57 0.42
N ILE A 306 -11.41 3.37 0.38
CA ILE A 306 -11.43 4.62 -0.40
C ILE A 306 -11.63 5.78 0.58
N LEU A 307 -10.67 6.68 0.63
CA LEU A 307 -10.83 7.98 1.28
C LEU A 307 -11.38 8.96 0.25
N GLN A 308 -12.68 9.24 0.36
CA GLN A 308 -13.33 10.26 -0.45
C GLN A 308 -13.08 11.64 0.16
N LEU A 309 -12.42 12.56 -0.56
CA LEU A 309 -11.95 13.83 0.00
C LEU A 309 -13.03 14.94 0.09
N GLY A 310 -14.27 14.65 -0.33
CA GLY A 310 -15.39 15.58 -0.26
C GLY A 310 -15.32 16.72 -1.29
N SER A 311 -16.45 17.41 -1.51
CA SER A 311 -16.55 18.49 -2.51
C SER A 311 -15.89 19.80 -2.08
N GLU A 312 -15.52 19.93 -0.80
CA GLU A 312 -14.80 21.09 -0.25
C GLU A 312 -13.29 21.02 -0.50
N HIS A 313 -12.78 19.90 -1.01
CA HIS A 313 -11.37 19.78 -1.33
C HIS A 313 -11.01 20.82 -2.41
N PRO A 314 -9.95 21.64 -2.24
CA PRO A 314 -9.62 22.73 -3.17
C PRO A 314 -9.40 22.27 -4.62
N ASN A 315 -9.07 20.99 -4.83
CA ASN A 315 -8.92 20.38 -6.15
C ASN A 315 -10.19 19.65 -6.66
N GLY A 316 -11.29 19.71 -5.92
CA GLY A 316 -12.59 19.11 -6.27
C GLY A 316 -13.33 19.81 -7.42
N ARG A 317 -12.74 20.85 -8.02
CA ARG A 317 -13.30 21.55 -9.19
C ARG A 317 -13.04 20.86 -10.52
N TYR A 318 -12.16 19.86 -10.57
CA TYR A 318 -12.03 18.97 -11.71
C TYR A 318 -13.14 17.90 -11.66
N ASN A 319 -14.39 18.32 -11.92
CA ASN A 319 -15.56 17.46 -12.13
C ASN A 319 -15.21 16.38 -13.18
N ILE A 320 -15.46 15.08 -12.97
CA ILE A 320 -16.78 14.43 -12.84
C ILE A 320 -16.75 13.41 -11.69
N SER A 321 -17.75 13.47 -10.79
CA SER A 321 -17.92 12.51 -9.70
C SER A 321 -18.33 11.12 -10.23
N MET A 322 -17.66 10.05 -9.79
CA MET A 322 -18.11 8.67 -9.98
C MET A 322 -19.36 8.30 -9.14
N CYS A 323 -19.92 9.22 -8.36
CA CYS A 323 -21.12 8.96 -7.56
C CYS A 323 -22.42 8.75 -8.37
N LYS A 324 -22.43 8.88 -9.70
CA LYS A 324 -23.63 8.56 -10.51
C LYS A 324 -23.73 7.10 -10.94
N VAL A 325 -22.63 6.34 -10.96
CA VAL A 325 -22.67 4.91 -11.34
C VAL A 325 -23.16 4.04 -10.17
N LEU A 326 -22.78 4.38 -8.94
CA LEU A 326 -23.21 3.66 -7.72
C LEU A 326 -24.70 3.84 -7.39
N SER A 327 -25.33 4.94 -7.82
CA SER A 327 -26.75 5.21 -7.58
C SER A 327 -27.67 4.63 -8.67
N ASN A 328 -27.22 4.57 -9.92
CA ASN A 328 -28.11 4.18 -11.02
C ASN A 328 -28.30 2.65 -11.13
N HIS A 329 -27.29 1.86 -10.77
CA HIS A 329 -27.44 0.39 -10.69
C HIS A 329 -28.45 -0.03 -9.60
N TRP A 330 -28.57 0.75 -8.52
CA TRP A 330 -29.47 0.48 -7.41
C TRP A 330 -30.97 0.69 -7.75
N SER A 331 -31.24 1.52 -8.76
CA SER A 331 -32.62 1.85 -9.19
C SER A 331 -33.18 0.86 -10.24
N GLN A 332 -32.30 0.22 -11.03
CA GLN A 332 -32.72 -0.73 -12.06
C GLN A 332 -32.96 -2.14 -11.48
N GLU A 333 -32.16 -2.57 -10.51
CA GLU A 333 -32.29 -3.89 -9.86
C GLU A 333 -33.57 -3.98 -9.01
N LYS A 334 -33.93 -2.92 -8.26
CA LYS A 334 -35.20 -2.87 -7.50
C LYS A 334 -36.43 -2.89 -8.40
N ARG A 335 -36.38 -2.30 -9.61
CA ARG A 335 -37.50 -2.31 -10.56
C ARG A 335 -37.70 -3.66 -11.26
N LYS A 336 -36.67 -4.50 -11.32
CA LYS A 336 -36.79 -5.89 -11.82
C LYS A 336 -37.34 -6.83 -10.75
N PHE A 337 -36.93 -6.68 -9.49
CA PHE A 337 -37.45 -7.49 -8.38
C PHE A 337 -38.91 -7.18 -8.02
N LEU A 338 -39.30 -5.90 -8.02
CA LEU A 338 -40.69 -5.50 -7.74
C LEU A 338 -41.68 -5.76 -8.89
N ARG A 339 -41.22 -6.26 -10.04
CA ARG A 339 -42.09 -6.69 -11.16
C ARG A 339 -42.26 -8.20 -11.26
N SER A 340 -41.42 -9.01 -10.60
CA SER A 340 -41.56 -10.48 -10.62
C SER A 340 -42.41 -11.05 -9.48
N GLU A 341 -42.71 -10.27 -8.43
CA GLU A 341 -43.48 -10.74 -7.26
C GLU A 341 -44.98 -10.36 -7.27
N THR A 342 -45.49 -9.74 -8.34
CA THR A 342 -46.93 -9.42 -8.46
C THR A 342 -47.68 -10.20 -9.55
N GLN A 343 -47.11 -11.29 -10.04
CA GLN A 343 -47.81 -12.20 -10.96
C GLN A 343 -47.51 -13.66 -10.61
N LYS A 344 -48.18 -14.16 -9.58
CA LYS A 344 -48.64 -15.56 -9.45
C LYS A 344 -49.29 -15.71 -8.08
N ASP A 345 -50.61 -15.52 -8.04
CA ASP A 345 -51.49 -16.20 -7.09
C ASP A 345 -52.95 -16.02 -7.55
N ALA A 346 -53.45 -17.02 -8.28
CA ALA A 346 -54.87 -17.37 -8.39
C ALA A 346 -55.02 -18.69 -9.15
N SER A 347 -55.13 -19.82 -8.44
CA SER A 347 -56.16 -20.86 -8.69
C SER A 347 -55.95 -22.11 -7.83
N VAL A 348 -57.08 -22.59 -7.31
CA VAL A 348 -57.35 -23.68 -6.36
C VAL A 348 -57.32 -25.06 -7.04
N SER A 349 -56.85 -26.13 -6.36
CA SER A 349 -57.68 -27.29 -5.92
C SER A 349 -56.89 -28.59 -5.66
N ASN A 350 -57.21 -29.21 -4.51
CA ASN A 350 -57.36 -30.64 -4.17
C ASN A 350 -56.25 -31.69 -4.39
N GLY A 351 -55.97 -32.45 -3.32
CA GLY A 351 -55.90 -33.91 -3.41
C GLY A 351 -54.68 -34.62 -2.80
N GLU A 352 -54.90 -35.25 -1.64
CA GLU A 352 -54.34 -36.52 -1.14
C GLU A 352 -52.98 -36.61 -0.43
N MET A 353 -53.04 -37.31 0.72
CA MET A 353 -51.97 -37.74 1.60
C MET A 353 -51.34 -39.03 1.08
N VAL A 354 -50.00 -39.15 1.09
CA VAL A 354 -49.30 -40.45 1.31
C VAL A 354 -48.00 -40.22 2.08
N GLN A 355 -47.75 -41.11 3.04
CA GLN A 355 -46.63 -41.15 3.99
C GLN A 355 -45.27 -41.58 3.37
N LYS A 356 -44.19 -41.27 4.12
CA LYS A 356 -42.77 -41.64 3.92
C LYS A 356 -42.53 -43.15 3.69
N PRO A 357 -41.33 -43.54 3.19
CA PRO A 357 -40.30 -44.02 4.13
C PRO A 357 -38.86 -43.50 3.87
N ARG A 358 -38.01 -43.64 4.88
CA ARG A 358 -36.53 -43.53 4.87
C ARG A 358 -35.90 -44.92 4.70
N GLU A 359 -34.62 -44.92 4.33
CA GLU A 359 -33.56 -45.97 4.36
C GLU A 359 -32.97 -46.14 2.95
N ALA A 360 -31.71 -46.46 2.69
CA ALA A 360 -30.41 -46.45 3.36
C ALA A 360 -29.36 -46.75 2.25
N GLU A 361 -28.10 -46.37 2.48
CA GLU A 361 -26.85 -46.95 1.96
C GLU A 361 -26.70 -47.40 0.48
N ILE A 362 -25.75 -46.77 -0.24
CA ILE A 362 -24.76 -47.50 -1.07
C ILE A 362 -23.37 -46.89 -0.87
N GLU A 363 -22.49 -47.67 -0.25
CA GLU A 363 -21.04 -47.52 -0.20
C GLU A 363 -20.40 -48.25 -1.40
N GLN A 364 -19.26 -47.73 -1.91
CA GLN A 364 -18.15 -48.37 -2.67
C GLN A 364 -17.49 -47.28 -3.56
N ARG A 365 -16.18 -47.06 -3.69
CA ARG A 365 -14.94 -47.75 -3.28
C ARG A 365 -13.75 -46.74 -3.39
N ASN A 366 -12.94 -46.66 -2.33
CA ASN A 366 -11.47 -46.51 -2.15
C ASN A 366 -10.51 -46.40 -3.38
N PRO A 367 -9.18 -46.12 -3.22
CA PRO A 367 -8.39 -45.71 -2.02
C PRO A 367 -7.25 -44.68 -2.28
N PHE A 368 -6.76 -43.96 -1.26
CA PHE A 368 -5.30 -43.64 -1.09
C PHE A 368 -4.99 -43.00 0.28
N LEU A 369 -5.29 -43.68 1.39
CA LEU A 369 -4.74 -43.33 2.70
C LEU A 369 -4.60 -44.58 3.57
N ARG A 370 -3.38 -45.12 3.66
CA ARG A 370 -2.91 -45.84 4.85
C ARG A 370 -1.42 -45.65 5.02
N GLY A 371 -1.05 -45.15 6.19
CA GLY A 371 0.31 -45.23 6.70
C GLY A 371 0.56 -44.23 7.81
N LEU A 372 0.11 -44.52 9.03
CA LEU A 372 1.00 -44.69 10.19
C LEU A 372 0.20 -44.86 11.49
N GLY A 373 0.58 -45.91 12.22
CA GLY A 373 0.00 -46.33 13.47
C GLY A 373 0.48 -45.53 14.69
N LYS A 374 -0.22 -45.80 15.79
CA LYS A 374 -0.03 -45.25 17.13
C LYS A 374 1.39 -45.51 17.67
N LEU A 375 2.04 -44.47 18.19
CA LEU A 375 2.96 -44.57 19.32
C LEU A 375 2.65 -43.51 20.36
N LYS A 376 2.48 -43.94 21.61
CA LYS A 376 2.26 -43.11 22.80
C LYS A 376 3.59 -42.66 23.41
N LYS A 377 3.52 -41.46 24.00
CA LYS A 377 4.31 -40.90 25.11
C LYS A 377 5.75 -40.41 24.83
N GLY A 378 5.90 -39.10 25.04
CA GLY A 378 6.99 -38.53 25.81
C GLY A 378 8.22 -38.09 25.02
N ARG A 379 8.17 -36.89 24.44
CA ARG A 379 9.34 -36.02 24.22
C ARG A 379 8.86 -34.61 23.89
N LYS A 380 9.43 -33.61 24.57
CA LYS A 380 9.25 -32.20 24.27
C LYS A 380 9.57 -31.98 22.78
N THR A 381 8.55 -31.70 21.98
CA THR A 381 8.72 -31.22 20.62
C THR A 381 9.22 -29.79 20.71
N LYS A 382 10.55 -29.61 20.62
CA LYS A 382 11.09 -28.39 20.03
C LYS A 382 10.54 -28.35 18.60
N LEU A 383 9.57 -27.47 18.34
CA LEU A 383 9.33 -27.03 16.97
C LEU A 383 10.66 -26.41 16.50
N LEU A 384 11.34 -27.09 15.58
CA LEU A 384 12.26 -26.43 14.69
C LEU A 384 11.43 -25.46 13.84
N LEU A 385 11.32 -24.22 14.32
CA LEU A 385 11.03 -23.09 13.46
C LEU A 385 12.22 -22.95 12.51
N CYS A 386 11.97 -23.19 11.22
CA CYS A 386 12.88 -22.76 10.17
C CYS A 386 13.24 -21.29 10.40
N GLN A 387 14.53 -21.02 10.63
CA GLN A 387 15.13 -19.70 10.54
C GLN A 387 15.00 -19.21 9.09
N CYS A 388 13.85 -18.65 8.75
CA CYS A 388 13.74 -17.67 7.67
C CYS A 388 13.91 -16.29 8.31
N TYR A 389 14.43 -15.34 7.53
CA TYR A 389 14.74 -13.93 7.85
C TYR A 389 13.52 -13.07 8.30
N ILE A 390 12.49 -13.73 8.84
CA ILE A 390 11.24 -13.25 9.44
C ILE A 390 11.49 -12.40 10.70
N CYS A 391 12.74 -12.29 11.18
CA CYS A 391 13.06 -11.69 12.47
C CYS A 391 13.81 -10.36 12.47
N ASP A 392 14.10 -9.67 11.36
CA ASP A 392 14.79 -8.37 11.50
C ASP A 392 13.84 -7.17 11.34
N ALA A 393 13.08 -7.03 10.25
CA ALA A 393 12.08 -5.96 10.16
C ALA A 393 10.90 -6.14 11.15
N TYR A 394 10.43 -7.38 11.32
CA TYR A 394 9.29 -7.72 12.20
C TYR A 394 9.69 -7.83 13.69
N THR A 395 10.94 -8.14 14.00
CA THR A 395 11.41 -8.18 15.41
C THR A 395 12.02 -6.84 15.84
N ARG A 396 12.58 -6.03 14.93
CA ARG A 396 13.03 -4.65 15.26
C ARG A 396 11.87 -3.71 15.59
N MET A 397 10.73 -3.81 14.87
CA MET A 397 9.50 -3.12 15.28
C MET A 397 8.98 -3.58 16.66
N ARG A 398 9.20 -4.86 17.03
CA ARG A 398 8.92 -5.36 18.40
C ARG A 398 9.91 -4.89 19.46
N TYR A 399 11.19 -4.69 19.12
CA TYR A 399 12.19 -4.22 20.09
C TYR A 399 11.94 -2.77 20.52
N ILE A 400 11.49 -1.89 19.61
CA ILE A 400 11.12 -0.50 19.95
C ILE A 400 9.89 -0.48 20.88
N HIS A 401 8.86 -1.30 20.60
CA HIS A 401 7.68 -1.41 21.45
C HIS A 401 7.94 -2.04 22.83
N HIS A 402 8.85 -3.02 22.95
CA HIS A 402 9.14 -3.67 24.23
C HIS A 402 10.10 -2.86 25.13
N TRP A 403 11.05 -2.10 24.55
CA TRP A 403 11.97 -1.26 25.32
C TRP A 403 11.32 0.00 25.90
N HIS A 404 10.38 0.63 25.20
CA HIS A 404 9.73 1.85 25.69
C HIS A 404 8.69 1.59 26.81
N PHE A 405 8.02 0.44 26.80
CA PHE A 405 7.04 0.09 27.84
C PHE A 405 7.69 -0.21 29.21
N GLN A 406 8.94 -0.71 29.25
CA GLN A 406 9.63 -0.98 30.51
C GLN A 406 10.24 0.26 31.19
N ARG A 407 10.38 1.39 30.48
CA ARG A 407 10.87 2.66 31.06
C ARG A 407 9.80 3.63 31.54
N MET A 408 8.53 3.40 31.20
CA MET A 408 7.39 4.19 31.73
C MET A 408 6.72 3.54 32.95
N ALA A 409 7.19 2.37 33.38
CA ALA A 409 6.68 1.63 34.55
C ALA A 409 7.69 1.57 35.72
N MET A 410 8.72 2.42 35.72
CA MET A 410 9.65 2.61 36.84
C MET A 410 9.73 4.08 37.26
#